data_AF-A0A2U1XF23-F1
#
_entry.id   AF-A0A2U1XF23-F1
#
_cell.length_a   1.000
_cell.length_b   1.000
_cell.length_c   1.000
_cell.angle_alpha   90.00
_cell.angle_beta   90.00
_cell.angle_gamma   90.00
#
_symmetry.space_group_name_H-M   'P 1'
#
loop_
_entity.id
_entity.type
_entity.pdbx_description
1 polymer ?
#
loop_
_entity_poly.entity_id
_entity_poly.type
_entity_poly.pdbx_seq_one_letter_code
_entity_poly.pdbx_strand_id
1 'polypeptide(L)' 'MSKPTTAAAAAAVGESLMDDLAEISNLLAEARTELEKGNLNGAVGAGAAAETAVTRVAALYPAFMLLLRQQQP' A
#
# COMPACT_ATOMS: atom_id res chain seq x y z
N MET A 1 24.94 -20.32 14.67
CA MET A 1 24.38 -19.05 15.17
C MET A 1 23.16 -18.72 14.32
N SER A 2 21.97 -19.15 14.73
CA SER A 2 20.71 -18.93 14.03
C SER A 2 20.35 -17.45 14.11
N LYS A 3 20.26 -16.78 12.94
CA LYS A 3 20.04 -15.34 12.77
C LYS A 3 18.79 -14.87 13.54
N PRO A 4 18.91 -14.09 14.63
CA PRO A 4 17.79 -13.38 15.24
C PRO A 4 17.39 -12.14 14.40
N THR A 5 18.30 -11.65 13.57
CA THR A 5 18.21 -10.39 12.83
C THR A 5 17.21 -10.42 11.66
N THR A 6 16.87 -11.58 11.13
CA THR A 6 15.92 -11.72 9.99
C THR A 6 14.46 -11.62 10.41
N ALA A 7 14.11 -12.08 11.61
CA ALA A 7 12.73 -12.04 12.09
C ALA A 7 12.26 -10.63 12.47
N ALA A 8 13.10 -9.86 13.18
CA ALA A 8 12.79 -8.47 13.54
C ALA A 8 12.70 -7.55 12.33
N ALA A 9 13.58 -7.73 11.33
CA ALA A 9 13.51 -6.97 10.07
C ALA A 9 12.24 -7.32 9.27
N ALA A 10 11.85 -8.59 9.20
CA ALA A 10 10.63 -9.00 8.53
C ALA A 10 9.37 -8.45 9.22
N ALA A 11 9.35 -8.37 10.55
CA ALA A 11 8.24 -7.78 11.30
C ALA A 11 8.08 -6.28 11.03
N ALA A 12 9.17 -5.51 11.03
CA ALA A 12 9.14 -4.07 10.73
C ALA A 12 8.69 -3.77 9.29
N VAL A 13 9.11 -4.59 8.32
CA VAL A 13 8.60 -4.48 6.93
C VAL A 13 7.11 -4.86 6.88
N GLY A 14 6.69 -5.89 7.62
CA GLY A 14 5.27 -6.26 7.71
C GLY A 14 4.37 -5.15 8.25
N GLU A 15 4.81 -4.41 9.27
CA GLU A 15 4.10 -3.25 9.83
C GLU A 15 4.00 -2.12 8.80
N SER A 16 5.12 -1.76 8.15
CA SER A 16 5.12 -0.75 7.08
C SER A 16 4.19 -1.12 5.92
N LEU A 17 4.12 -2.40 5.53
CA LEU A 17 3.20 -2.86 4.48
C LEU A 17 1.74 -2.74 4.91
N MET A 18 1.43 -2.96 6.19
CA MET A 18 0.07 -2.79 6.71
C MET A 18 -0.34 -1.32 6.71
N ASP A 19 0.55 -0.41 7.07
CA ASP A 19 0.32 1.03 7.01
C ASP A 19 0.04 1.50 5.57
N ASP A 20 0.87 1.04 4.62
CA ASP A 20 0.68 1.35 3.20
C ASP A 20 -0.66 0.83 2.66
N LEU A 21 -1.07 -0.39 3.04
CA LEU A 21 -2.38 -0.96 2.66
C LEU A 21 -3.55 -0.18 3.25
N ALA A 22 -3.41 0.31 4.49
CA ALA A 22 -4.40 1.17 5.11
C ALA A 22 -4.52 2.51 4.37
N GLU A 23 -3.39 3.11 3.98
CA GLU A 23 -3.37 4.37 3.24
C GLU A 23 -3.99 4.22 1.83
N ILE A 24 -3.67 3.13 1.11
CA ILE A 24 -4.33 2.80 -0.17
C ILE A 24 -5.84 2.69 0.00
N SER A 25 -6.29 2.03 1.07
CA SER A 25 -7.72 1.86 1.35
C SER A 25 -8.41 3.20 1.61
N ASN A 26 -7.75 4.10 2.34
CA ASN A 26 -8.24 5.46 2.57
C ASN A 26 -8.33 6.28 1.27
N LEU A 27 -7.29 6.24 0.42
CA LEU A 27 -7.29 6.93 -0.88
C LEU A 27 -8.43 6.43 -1.80
N LEU A 28 -8.69 5.12 -1.81
CA LEU A 28 -9.80 4.57 -2.60
C LEU A 28 -11.17 4.96 -2.02
N ALA A 29 -11.30 5.06 -0.70
CA ALA A 29 -12.52 5.55 -0.06
C ALA A 29 -12.75 7.04 -0.34
N GLU A 30 -11.70 7.86 -0.33
CA GLU A 30 -11.74 9.26 -0.75
C GLU A 30 -12.15 9.38 -2.23
N ALA A 31 -11.53 8.61 -3.12
CA ALA A 31 -11.86 8.61 -4.53
C ALA A 31 -13.35 8.26 -4.77
N ARG A 32 -13.86 7.26 -4.04
CA ARG A 32 -15.28 6.92 -4.09
C ARG A 32 -16.15 8.07 -3.61
N THR A 33 -15.82 8.69 -2.48
CA THR A 33 -16.58 9.83 -1.92
C THR A 33 -16.61 11.00 -2.90
N GLU A 34 -15.50 11.28 -3.58
CA GLU A 34 -15.42 12.34 -4.59
C GLU A 34 -16.25 12.02 -5.85
N LEU A 35 -16.27 10.75 -6.30
CA LEU A 35 -17.14 10.32 -7.39
C LEU A 35 -18.62 10.44 -7.04
N GLU A 36 -18.99 10.13 -5.80
CA GLU A 36 -20.37 10.23 -5.31
C GLU A 36 -20.89 11.69 -5.33
N LYS A 37 -20.02 12.71 -5.37
CA LYS A 37 -20.42 14.12 -5.56
C LYS A 37 -20.98 14.42 -6.95
N GLY A 38 -20.76 13.54 -7.94
CA GLY A 38 -21.39 13.62 -9.26
C GLY A 38 -21.03 14.85 -10.11
N ASN A 39 -19.90 15.50 -9.85
CA ASN A 39 -19.44 16.68 -10.59
C ASN A 39 -18.00 16.52 -11.11
N LEU A 40 -17.61 17.38 -12.06
CA LEU A 40 -16.30 17.30 -12.73
C LEU A 40 -15.12 17.43 -11.74
N ASN A 41 -15.23 18.27 -10.73
CA ASN A 41 -14.19 18.45 -9.73
C ASN A 41 -14.00 17.18 -8.87
N GLY A 42 -15.10 16.51 -8.52
CA GLY A 42 -15.09 15.23 -7.84
C GLY A 42 -14.46 14.13 -8.69
N ALA A 43 -14.74 14.08 -9.99
CA ALA A 43 -14.10 13.12 -10.90
C ALA A 43 -12.57 13.32 -11.01
N VAL A 44 -12.10 14.57 -11.04
CA VAL A 44 -10.66 14.89 -11.06
C VAL A 44 -10.00 14.51 -9.73
N GLY A 45 -10.62 14.85 -8.59
CA GLY A 45 -10.12 14.48 -7.26
C GLY A 45 -10.04 12.96 -7.08
N ALA A 46 -11.07 12.24 -7.54
CA ALA A 46 -11.07 10.78 -7.52
C ALA A 46 -9.98 10.17 -8.39
N GLY A 47 -9.73 10.74 -9.57
CA GLY A 47 -8.63 10.31 -10.45
C GLY A 47 -7.27 10.43 -9.77
N ALA A 48 -6.98 11.57 -9.14
CA ALA A 48 -5.71 11.80 -8.46
C ALA A 48 -5.48 10.85 -7.25
N ALA A 49 -6.52 10.62 -6.46
CA ALA A 49 -6.47 9.68 -5.34
C ALA A 49 -6.27 8.23 -5.82
N ALA A 50 -6.97 7.83 -6.89
CA ALA A 50 -6.82 6.51 -7.51
C ALA A 50 -5.42 6.30 -8.12
N GLU A 51 -4.87 7.31 -8.80
CA GLU A 51 -3.52 7.27 -9.36
C GLU A 51 -2.47 7.05 -8.25
N THR A 52 -2.58 7.81 -7.16
CA THR A 52 -1.71 7.68 -5.98
C THR A 52 -1.82 6.27 -5.38
N ALA A 53 -3.04 5.75 -5.24
CA ALA A 53 -3.28 4.39 -4.74
C ALA A 53 -2.62 3.33 -5.63
N VAL A 54 -2.74 3.44 -6.96
CA VAL A 54 -2.10 2.52 -7.92
C VAL A 54 -0.58 2.56 -7.80
N THR A 55 0.03 3.75 -7.73
CA THR A 55 1.48 3.89 -7.56
C THR A 55 1.96 3.22 -6.27
N ARG A 56 1.23 3.40 -5.17
CA ARG A 56 1.54 2.74 -3.89
C ARG A 56 1.42 1.22 -3.98
N VAL A 57 0.35 0.69 -4.59
CA VAL A 57 0.22 -0.77 -4.85
C VAL A 57 1.40 -1.31 -5.67
N ALA A 58 1.83 -0.59 -6.69
CA ALA A 58 2.97 -0.99 -7.51
C ALA A 58 4.29 -1.04 -6.71
N ALA A 59 4.46 -0.13 -5.75
CA ALA A 59 5.62 -0.09 -4.85
C ALA A 59 5.59 -1.21 -3.79
N LEU A 60 4.41 -1.69 -3.40
CA LEU A 60 4.25 -2.78 -2.43
C LEU A 60 4.76 -4.13 -2.96
N TYR A 61 4.57 -4.41 -4.25
CA TYR A 61 4.88 -5.72 -4.81
C TYR A 61 6.36 -6.13 -4.63
N PRO A 62 7.36 -5.29 -4.94
CA PRO A 62 8.75 -5.59 -4.63
C PRO A 62 9.03 -5.88 -3.15
N ALA A 63 8.39 -5.14 -2.23
CA ALA A 63 8.58 -5.31 -0.80
C ALA A 63 7.98 -6.64 -0.30
N PHE A 64 6.80 -7.03 -0.79
CA PHE A 64 6.24 -8.37 -0.57
C PHE A 64 7.15 -9.47 -1.10
N MET A 65 7.69 -9.31 -2.32
CA MET A 65 8.60 -10.29 -2.91
C MET A 65 9.90 -10.43 -2.12
N LEU A 66 10.41 -9.34 -1.54
CA LEU A 66 11.57 -9.37 -0.66
C LEU A 66 11.27 -10.17 0.61
N LEU A 67 10.14 -9.90 1.28
CA LEU A 67 9.71 -10.64 2.46
C LEU A 67 9.56 -12.14 2.20
N LEU A 68 8.89 -12.51 1.11
CA LEU A 68 8.69 -13.91 0.74
C LEU A 68 10.02 -14.63 0.52
N ARG A 69 10.99 -13.97 -0.12
CA ARG A 69 12.35 -14.53 -0.31
C ARG A 69 13.10 -14.68 1.01
N GLN A 70 12.89 -13.79 1.99
CA GLN A 70 13.53 -13.92 3.31
C GLN A 70 12.97 -15.10 4.13
N GLN A 71 11.77 -15.59 3.81
CA GLN A 71 11.17 -16.74 4.46
C GLN A 71 11.45 -18.08 3.76
N GLN A 72 11.99 -18.07 2.54
CA GLN A 72 12.43 -19.28 1.85
C GLN A 72 13.88 -19.63 2.25
N PRO A 73 14.14 -20.83 2.79
CA PRO A 73 15.45 -21.25 3.28
C PRO A 73 16.50 -21.43 2.18
#